data_AF-A0A3B1CSI6-F1
#
_entry.id   AF-A0A3B1CSI6-F1
#
_cell.length_a   1.000
_cell.length_b   1.000
_cell.length_c   1.000
_cell.angle_alpha   90.00
_cell.angle_beta   90.00
_cell.angle_gamma   90.00
#
_symmetry.space_group_name_H-M   'P 1'
#
loop_
_entity.id
_entity.type
_entity.pdbx_description
1 polymer ?
#
loop_
_entity_poly.entity_id
_entity_poly.type
_entity_poly.pdbx_seq_one_letter_code
_entity_poly.pdbx_strand_id
1 'polypeptide(L)'
;MSNEYSSADFEEFDSKEKVDDATEIIEDKLWVKLEKVGNKISFAKDLMALYRYLLDSAVGWQRKTVVVAALIYFIVPIDAIPDLVPLFGYMDDLGVIMATLKFLGHELIPYYD
;
A
#
# COMPACT_ATOMS: atom_id res chain seq x y z
N MET A 1 15.46 15.93 -7.67
CA MET A 1 15.51 16.05 -6.21
C MET A 1 14.88 14.78 -5.67
N SER A 2 15.71 13.75 -5.40
CA SER A 2 15.22 12.50 -4.84
C SER A 2 14.99 12.73 -3.35
N ASN A 3 13.72 12.92 -2.97
CA ASN A 3 13.35 12.90 -1.57
C ASN A 3 13.53 11.45 -1.10
N GLU A 4 14.57 11.18 -0.32
CA GLU A 4 14.72 9.92 0.39
C GLU A 4 13.68 9.92 1.51
N TYR A 5 12.49 9.43 1.19
CA TYR A 5 11.45 9.14 2.18
C TYR A 5 12.04 8.17 3.21
N SER A 6 12.17 8.66 4.44
CA SER A 6 12.74 7.95 5.57
C SER A 6 11.68 7.07 6.22
N SER A 7 12.07 6.01 6.90
CA SER A 7 11.17 5.13 7.66
C SER A 7 10.34 5.90 8.69
N ALA A 8 10.84 7.04 9.17
CA ALA A 8 10.14 7.97 10.06
C ALA A 8 8.92 8.66 9.42
N ASP A 9 8.87 8.77 8.09
CA ASP A 9 7.75 9.38 7.36
C ASP A 9 6.52 8.45 7.32
N PHE A 10 6.70 7.18 7.70
CA PHE A 10 5.66 6.15 7.72
C PHE A 10 5.18 5.80 9.13
N GLU A 11 5.66 6.50 10.17
CA GLU A 11 5.19 6.33 11.54
C GLU A 11 3.76 6.89 11.69
N GLU A 12 2.79 5.97 11.62
CA GLU A 12 1.35 6.09 11.85
C GLU A 12 0.58 7.09 10.97
N PHE A 13 -0.25 6.56 10.05
CA PHE A 13 -1.26 7.31 9.28
C PHE A 13 -2.51 7.59 10.14
N ASP A 14 -2.31 8.40 11.17
CA ASP A 14 -3.29 8.80 12.18
C ASP A 14 -4.10 10.05 11.82
N SER A 15 -3.84 10.64 10.65
CA SER A 15 -4.53 11.82 10.14
C SER A 15 -4.74 11.73 8.63
N LYS A 16 -5.74 12.48 8.14
CA LYS A 16 -6.05 12.57 6.70
C LYS A 16 -4.88 13.12 5.89
N GLU A 17 -4.18 14.13 6.41
CA GLU A 17 -3.04 14.76 5.73
C GLU A 17 -1.93 13.74 5.46
N LYS A 18 -1.53 12.95 6.46
CA LYS A 18 -0.55 11.87 6.28
C LYS A 18 -1.00 10.79 5.29
N VAL A 19 -2.31 10.46 5.25
CA VAL A 19 -2.87 9.52 4.28
C VAL A 19 -2.77 10.10 2.86
N ASP A 20 -3.03 11.39 2.70
CA ASP A 20 -2.95 12.08 1.41
C ASP A 20 -1.48 12.13 0.93
N ASP A 21 -0.52 12.53 1.78
CA ASP A 21 0.91 12.53 1.46
C ASP A 21 1.42 11.15 1.04
N ALA A 22 1.00 10.12 1.79
CA ALA A 22 1.33 8.74 1.49
C ALA A 22 0.75 8.26 0.15
N THR A 23 -0.41 8.77 -0.23
CA THR A 23 -1.05 8.45 -1.51
C THR A 23 -0.21 8.93 -2.69
N GLU A 24 0.42 10.10 -2.59
CA GLU A 24 1.34 10.61 -3.63
C GLU A 24 2.56 9.69 -3.78
N ILE A 25 3.15 9.24 -2.66
CA ILE A 25 4.30 8.31 -2.67
C ILE A 25 3.90 6.96 -3.30
N ILE A 26 2.70 6.48 -2.97
CA ILE A 26 2.16 5.23 -3.52
C ILE A 26 1.99 5.36 -5.03
N GLU A 27 1.38 6.45 -5.52
CA GLU A 27 1.19 6.68 -6.94
C GLU A 27 2.52 6.61 -7.70
N ASP A 28 3.55 7.30 -7.23
CA ASP A 28 4.87 7.34 -7.89
C ASP A 28 5.55 5.96 -7.97
N LYS A 29 5.49 5.17 -6.89
CA LYS A 29 6.25 3.92 -6.77
C LYS A 29 5.48 2.68 -7.21
N LEU A 30 4.15 2.72 -7.16
CA LEU A 30 3.31 1.57 -7.48
C LEU A 30 3.50 1.14 -8.94
N TRP A 31 3.62 2.09 -9.87
CA TRP A 31 3.87 1.79 -11.28
C TRP A 31 5.17 1.00 -11.49
N VAL A 32 6.25 1.41 -10.82
CA VAL A 32 7.56 0.73 -10.88
C VAL A 32 7.46 -0.71 -10.37
N LYS A 33 6.65 -0.95 -9.33
CA LYS A 33 6.41 -2.31 -8.81
C LYS A 33 5.50 -3.12 -9.72
N LEU A 34 4.44 -2.53 -10.26
CA LEU A 34 3.52 -3.19 -11.20
C LEU A 34 4.26 -3.68 -12.45
N GLU A 35 5.17 -2.88 -13.00
CA GLU A 35 6.03 -3.28 -14.13
C GLU A 35 6.89 -4.50 -13.80
N LYS A 36 7.44 -4.58 -12.57
CA LYS A 36 8.26 -5.70 -12.10
C LYS A 36 7.46 -6.97 -11.82
N VAL A 37 6.19 -6.84 -11.41
CA VAL A 37 5.29 -7.98 -11.14
C VAL A 37 4.98 -8.79 -12.42
N GLY A 38 5.13 -8.19 -13.61
CA GLY A 38 5.03 -8.89 -14.90
C GLY A 38 3.64 -9.48 -15.20
N ASN A 39 3.61 -10.66 -15.84
CA ASN A 39 2.40 -11.34 -16.36
C ASN A 39 1.37 -11.83 -15.31
N LYS A 40 1.50 -11.48 -14.03
CA LYS A 40 0.50 -11.83 -13.01
C LYS A 40 -0.68 -10.85 -13.06
N ILE A 41 -1.51 -11.02 -14.09
CA ILE A 41 -2.65 -10.14 -14.40
C ILE A 41 -3.60 -9.99 -13.19
N SER A 42 -3.89 -11.08 -12.47
CA SER A 42 -4.79 -11.03 -11.31
C SER A 42 -4.24 -10.16 -10.18
N PHE A 43 -2.96 -10.32 -9.84
CA PHE A 43 -2.35 -9.56 -8.76
C PHE A 43 -2.19 -8.07 -9.11
N ALA A 44 -1.90 -7.76 -10.37
CA ALA A 44 -1.89 -6.38 -10.85
C ALA A 44 -3.28 -5.71 -10.72
N LYS A 45 -4.36 -6.47 -11.02
CA LYS A 45 -5.74 -5.99 -10.81
C LYS A 45 -6.05 -5.73 -9.35
N ASP A 46 -5.61 -6.62 -8.45
CA ASP A 46 -5.78 -6.45 -7.00
C ASP A 46 -5.11 -5.17 -6.48
N LEU A 47 -3.87 -4.91 -6.91
CA LEU A 47 -3.14 -3.69 -6.56
C LEU A 47 -3.82 -2.43 -7.11
N MET A 48 -4.36 -2.49 -8.33
CA MET A 48 -5.11 -1.39 -8.92
C MET A 48 -6.44 -1.13 -8.20
N ALA A 49 -7.13 -2.18 -7.75
CA ALA A 49 -8.36 -2.04 -6.96
C ALA A 49 -8.08 -1.34 -5.63
N LEU A 50 -7.00 -1.73 -4.93
CA LEU A 50 -6.53 -1.04 -3.72
C LEU A 50 -6.17 0.42 -3.99
N TYR A 51 -5.45 0.70 -5.07
CA TYR A 51 -5.10 2.07 -5.44
C TYR A 51 -6.34 2.94 -5.73
N ARG A 52 -7.32 2.42 -6.46
CA ARG A 52 -8.57 3.16 -6.73
C ARG A 52 -9.40 3.39 -5.47
N TYR A 53 -9.45 2.39 -4.60
CA TYR A 53 -10.07 2.51 -3.28
C TYR A 53 -9.42 3.64 -2.46
N LEU A 54 -8.10 3.78 -2.54
CA LEU A 54 -7.34 4.85 -1.89
C LEU A 54 -7.69 6.23 -2.46
N LEU A 55 -7.92 6.35 -3.77
CA LEU A 55 -8.28 7.61 -4.42
C LEU A 55 -9.75 8.03 -4.21
N ASP A 56 -10.64 7.12 -3.82
CA ASP A 56 -12.07 7.43 -3.70
C ASP A 56 -12.34 8.39 -2.53
N SER A 57 -12.93 9.55 -2.82
CA SER A 57 -13.27 10.56 -1.81
C SER A 57 -14.43 10.16 -0.90
N ALA A 58 -15.25 9.18 -1.30
CA ALA A 58 -16.32 8.61 -0.48
C ALA A 58 -15.78 7.69 0.63
N VAL A 59 -14.55 7.19 0.49
CA VAL A 59 -13.90 6.35 1.49
C VAL A 59 -13.31 7.22 2.61
N GLY A 60 -13.66 6.93 3.86
CA GLY A 60 -13.09 7.61 5.02
C GLY A 60 -11.59 7.34 5.17
N TRP A 61 -10.83 8.36 5.54
CA TRP A 61 -9.36 8.29 5.64
C TRP A 61 -8.87 7.18 6.58
N GLN A 62 -9.62 6.86 7.65
CA GLN A 62 -9.30 5.79 8.59
C GLN A 62 -9.28 4.42 7.91
N ARG A 63 -10.13 4.23 6.89
CA ARG A 63 -10.18 2.99 6.13
C ARG A 63 -9.06 2.94 5.10
N LYS A 64 -8.74 4.09 4.49
CA LYS A 64 -7.58 4.27 3.61
C LYS A 64 -6.26 3.96 4.30
N THR A 65 -6.10 4.25 5.58
CA THR A 65 -4.91 3.91 6.38
C THR A 65 -4.49 2.45 6.23
N VAL A 66 -5.45 1.51 6.18
CA VAL A 66 -5.17 0.07 6.01
C VAL A 66 -4.55 -0.21 4.64
N VAL A 67 -5.08 0.42 3.59
CA VAL A 67 -4.56 0.29 2.22
C VAL A 67 -3.20 0.94 2.09
N VAL A 68 -3.04 2.14 2.66
CA VAL A 68 -1.77 2.88 2.68
C VAL A 68 -0.67 2.04 3.32
N ALA A 69 -0.92 1.49 4.52
CA ALA A 69 0.05 0.65 5.20
C ALA A 69 0.46 -0.57 4.37
N ALA A 70 -0.50 -1.23 3.72
CA ALA A 70 -0.25 -2.40 2.90
C ALA A 70 0.54 -2.07 1.62
N LEU A 71 0.16 -1.00 0.91
CA LEU A 71 0.84 -0.58 -0.33
C LEU A 71 2.24 -0.04 -0.04
N ILE A 72 2.43 0.71 1.05
CA ILE A 72 3.76 1.20 1.45
C ILE A 72 4.69 0.05 1.79
N TYR A 73 4.21 -0.91 2.57
CA TYR A 73 4.98 -2.13 2.87
C TYR A 73 5.40 -2.86 1.58
N PHE A 74 4.51 -2.91 0.59
CA PHE A 74 4.79 -3.57 -0.69
C PHE A 74 5.74 -2.80 -1.63
N ILE A 75 5.66 -1.47 -1.68
CA ILE A 75 6.44 -0.64 -2.61
C ILE A 75 7.82 -0.26 -2.09
N VAL A 76 7.97 -0.11 -0.77
CA VAL A 76 9.25 0.23 -0.14
C VAL A 76 10.16 -1.02 -0.18
N PRO A 77 11.41 -0.92 -0.65
CA PRO A 77 12.35 -2.02 -0.57
C PRO A 77 12.64 -2.36 0.90
N ILE A 78 12.60 -3.65 1.25
CA ILE A 78 12.87 -4.17 2.60
C ILE A 78 14.19 -3.61 3.18
N ASP A 79 15.17 -3.29 2.34
CA ASP A 79 16.45 -2.67 2.70
C ASP A 79 16.32 -1.27 3.37
N ALA A 80 15.15 -0.63 3.33
CA ALA A 80 14.86 0.66 3.98
C ALA A 80 14.05 0.54 5.29
N ILE A 81 13.86 -0.68 5.81
CA ILE A 81 13.25 -0.92 7.12
C ILE A 81 14.29 -1.55 8.07
N PRO A 82 15.30 -0.81 8.57
CA PRO A 82 16.06 -1.27 9.73
C PRO A 82 15.27 -0.95 11.01
N ASP A 83 15.12 -1.97 11.87
CA ASP A 83 14.90 -1.89 13.32
C ASP A 83 13.48 -1.66 13.91
N LEU A 84 12.37 -2.06 13.26
CA LEU A 84 11.04 -2.01 13.93
C LEU A 84 10.25 -3.30 14.06
N VAL A 85 10.74 -4.46 13.60
CA VAL A 85 9.94 -5.69 13.69
C VAL A 85 10.73 -6.91 14.18
N PRO A 86 11.04 -7.00 15.48
CA PRO A 86 11.58 -8.22 16.07
C PRO A 86 10.51 -9.33 16.24
N LEU A 87 9.41 -9.34 15.45
CA LEU A 87 8.29 -10.28 15.66
C LEU A 87 7.57 -10.85 14.41
N PHE A 88 7.86 -10.41 13.18
CA PHE A 88 7.18 -10.90 11.97
C PHE A 88 8.16 -11.46 10.93
N GLY A 89 8.97 -12.43 11.33
CA GLY A 89 9.97 -13.04 10.45
C GLY A 89 9.45 -13.84 9.23
N TYR A 90 8.17 -13.76 8.84
CA TYR A 90 7.63 -14.60 7.75
C TYR A 90 6.47 -14.02 6.91
N MET A 91 6.11 -12.74 7.02
CA MET A 91 5.14 -12.15 6.08
C MET A 91 5.88 -11.61 4.85
N ASP A 92 6.03 -12.46 3.84
CA ASP A 92 6.36 -12.06 2.47
C ASP A 92 5.44 -10.89 2.05
N ASP A 93 5.93 -9.88 1.31
CA ASP A 93 5.17 -8.66 0.94
C ASP A 93 3.78 -8.97 0.37
N LEU A 94 3.65 -10.12 -0.30
CA LEU A 94 2.40 -10.65 -0.83
C LEU A 94 1.39 -11.03 0.25
N GLY A 95 1.82 -11.54 1.40
CA GLY A 95 0.95 -11.94 2.50
C GLY A 95 0.21 -10.76 3.13
N VAL A 96 0.86 -9.60 3.27
CA VAL A 96 0.24 -8.36 3.76
C VAL A 96 -0.81 -7.86 2.78
N ILE A 97 -0.50 -7.86 1.48
CA ILE A 97 -1.48 -7.51 0.44
C ILE A 97 -2.67 -8.48 0.48
N MET A 98 -2.43 -9.80 0.51
CA MET A 98 -3.50 -10.80 0.57
C MET A 98 -4.39 -10.66 1.80
N ALA A 99 -3.81 -10.37 2.97
CA ALA A 99 -4.57 -10.11 4.19
C ALA A 99 -5.46 -8.87 4.04
N THR A 100 -4.94 -7.81 3.43
CA THR A 100 -5.66 -6.57 3.17
C THR A 100 -6.81 -6.77 2.19
N LEU A 101 -6.57 -7.49 1.09
CA LEU A 101 -7.61 -7.86 0.12
C LEU A 101 -8.73 -8.66 0.79
N LYS A 102 -8.39 -9.61 1.65
CA LYS A 102 -9.37 -10.39 2.40
C LYS A 102 -10.17 -9.52 3.37
N PHE A 103 -9.52 -8.57 4.04
CA PHE A 103 -10.16 -7.68 5.01
C PHE A 103 -11.13 -6.68 4.35
N LEU A 104 -10.76 -6.16 3.17
CA LEU A 104 -11.56 -5.17 2.42
C LEU A 104 -12.42 -5.81 1.32
N GLY A 105 -12.50 -7.13 1.24
CA GLY A 105 -13.00 -7.84 0.05
C GLY A 105 -14.34 -7.34 -0.49
N HIS A 106 -15.34 -7.13 0.37
CA HIS A 106 -16.65 -6.60 -0.05
C HIS A 106 -16.60 -5.14 -0.51
N GLU A 107 -15.71 -4.35 0.09
CA GLU A 107 -15.53 -2.94 -0.24
C GLU A 107 -14.74 -2.78 -1.54
N LEU A 108 -13.88 -3.73 -1.91
CA LEU A 108 -13.07 -3.66 -3.13
C LEU A 108 -13.83 -4.04 -4.40
N ILE A 109 -14.98 -4.73 -4.31
CA ILE A 109 -15.77 -5.19 -5.46
C ILE A 109 -16.02 -4.09 -6.51
N PRO A 110 -16.42 -2.85 -6.14
CA PRO A 110 -16.69 -1.78 -7.12
C PRO A 110 -15.43 -1.26 -7.83
N TYR A 111 -14.24 -1.57 -7.33
CA TYR A 111 -12.96 -1.03 -7.83
C TYR A 111 -12.22 -1.99 -8.76
N TYR A 112 -12.72 -3.22 -8.91
CA TYR A 112 -12.28 -4.17 -9.94
C TYR A 112 -12.95 -3.86 -11.28
N ASP A 113 -12.14 -3.75 -12.34
CA ASP A 113 -12.62 -3.72 -13.74
C ASP A 113 -13.11 -5.09 -14.22
#